data_AF-A0A447S8B0-F1
#
_entry.id   AF-A0A447S8B0-F1
#
_cell.length_a   1.000
_cell.length_b   1.000
_cell.length_c   1.000
_cell.angle_alpha   90.00
_cell.angle_beta   90.00
_cell.angle_gamma   90.00
#
_symmetry.space_group_name_H-M   'P 1'
#
loop_
_entity.id
_entity.type
_entity.pdbx_description
1 polymer ?
#
loop_
_entity_poly.entity_id
_entity_poly.type
_entity_poly.pdbx_seq_one_letter_code
_entity_poly.pdbx_strand_id
1 'polypeptide(L)'
;MEYCWNHTTLHALKVDNTLTYLQTAFDPLRYPQQILQMEQHFAGEVMSHIEFLRDIEGNLTASGLQLVRYTTPERLNAIMQIFRDNDVKINNPHVLQVEDGKQGVIRPDVVAVKQSLDPAGLLNPGKLRGWALRDQLELDSNPLTRATRESPTT
;
A
#
# COMPACT_ATOMS: atom_id res chain seq x y z
N MET A 1 -6.72 -6.33 -24.70
CA MET A 1 -7.14 -5.26 -23.76
C MET A 1 -7.21 -5.91 -22.39
N GLU A 2 -6.51 -5.35 -21.41
CA GLU A 2 -6.41 -5.90 -20.05
C GLU A 2 -7.46 -5.21 -19.17
N TYR A 3 -8.12 -5.97 -18.29
CA TYR A 3 -9.25 -5.53 -17.45
C TYR A 3 -9.08 -5.91 -15.97
N CYS A 4 -7.86 -6.18 -15.56
CA CYS A 4 -7.53 -6.53 -14.18
C CYS A 4 -6.64 -5.45 -13.60
N TRP A 5 -6.35 -5.54 -12.31
CA TRP A 5 -5.49 -4.60 -11.62
C TRP A 5 -5.92 -3.15 -11.87
N ASN A 6 -4.98 -2.21 -11.87
CA ASN A 6 -5.34 -0.81 -12.03
C ASN A 6 -5.83 -0.43 -13.45
N HIS A 7 -5.88 -1.35 -14.42
CA HIS A 7 -6.57 -1.08 -15.68
C HIS A 7 -8.09 -1.07 -15.50
N THR A 8 -8.64 -1.80 -14.53
CA THR A 8 -10.06 -1.64 -14.15
C THR A 8 -10.34 -0.18 -13.81
N THR A 9 -9.51 0.42 -12.96
CA THR A 9 -9.56 1.86 -12.63
C THR A 9 -9.38 2.73 -13.87
N LEU A 10 -8.41 2.43 -14.75
CA LEU A 10 -8.23 3.16 -16.00
C LEU A 10 -9.50 3.18 -16.87
N HIS A 11 -10.17 2.03 -17.02
CA HIS A 11 -11.38 1.93 -17.81
C HIS A 11 -12.55 2.64 -17.14
N ALA A 12 -12.69 2.54 -15.82
CA ALA A 12 -13.70 3.26 -15.06
C ALA A 12 -13.52 4.79 -15.19
N LEU A 13 -12.29 5.29 -15.07
CA LEU A 13 -11.95 6.71 -15.21
C LEU A 13 -12.24 7.28 -16.60
N LYS A 14 -12.22 6.45 -17.65
CA LYS A 14 -12.61 6.88 -19.01
C LYS A 14 -14.10 7.16 -19.14
N VAL A 15 -14.93 6.59 -18.26
CA VAL A 15 -16.39 6.76 -18.25
C VAL A 15 -16.79 7.80 -17.20
N ASP A 16 -16.22 7.72 -16.01
CA ASP A 16 -16.50 8.60 -14.87
C ASP A 16 -15.19 9.02 -14.20
N ASN A 17 -14.77 10.27 -14.47
CA ASN A 17 -13.53 10.83 -13.93
C ASN A 17 -13.65 11.34 -12.48
N THR A 18 -14.82 11.19 -11.85
CA THR A 18 -15.00 11.45 -10.41
C THR A 18 -14.58 10.26 -9.56
N LEU A 19 -14.25 9.12 -10.18
CA LEU A 19 -13.77 7.95 -9.47
C LEU A 19 -12.30 8.09 -9.07
N THR A 20 -11.93 7.38 -8.02
CA THR A 20 -10.55 7.10 -7.64
C THR A 20 -10.47 5.67 -7.12
N TYR A 21 -9.34 5.23 -6.56
CA TYR A 21 -9.17 3.85 -6.09
C TYR A 21 -8.44 3.76 -4.75
N LEU A 22 -8.67 2.68 -4.02
CA LEU A 22 -7.90 2.29 -2.84
C LEU A 22 -6.92 1.16 -3.18
N GLN A 23 -5.93 0.91 -2.32
CA GLN A 23 -5.18 -0.34 -2.34
C GLN A 23 -5.29 -1.00 -0.98
N THR A 24 -5.96 -2.14 -0.93
CA THR A 24 -6.22 -2.89 0.29
C THR A 24 -5.52 -4.25 0.27
N ALA A 25 -5.08 -4.72 1.43
CA ALA A 25 -4.64 -6.09 1.62
C ALA A 25 -5.48 -6.72 2.74
N PHE A 26 -6.18 -7.80 2.40
CA PHE A 26 -7.06 -8.53 3.31
C PHE A 26 -6.28 -9.59 4.09
N ASP A 27 -6.84 -9.97 5.24
CA ASP A 27 -6.31 -11.03 6.09
C ASP A 27 -6.49 -12.40 5.39
N PRO A 28 -5.44 -13.20 5.17
CA PRO A 28 -5.54 -14.52 4.55
C PRO A 28 -6.57 -15.46 5.21
N LEU A 29 -6.82 -15.29 6.53
CA LEU A 29 -7.76 -16.13 7.27
C LEU A 29 -9.21 -15.61 7.23
N ARG A 30 -9.43 -14.35 6.83
CA ARG A 30 -10.72 -13.66 6.95
C ARG A 30 -11.14 -12.89 5.70
N TYR A 31 -10.38 -12.98 4.60
CA TYR A 31 -10.62 -12.16 3.40
C TYR A 31 -12.04 -12.26 2.85
N PRO A 32 -12.74 -13.44 2.80
CA PRO A 32 -14.10 -13.48 2.28
C PRO A 32 -15.07 -12.64 3.11
N GLN A 33 -14.97 -12.74 4.44
CA GLN A 33 -15.83 -12.01 5.36
C GLN A 33 -15.54 -10.51 5.31
N GLN A 34 -14.26 -10.13 5.31
CA GLN A 34 -13.86 -8.71 5.22
C GLN A 34 -14.34 -8.07 3.92
N ILE A 35 -14.24 -8.77 2.77
CA ILE A 35 -14.73 -8.25 1.48
C ILE A 35 -16.23 -7.98 1.54
N LEU A 36 -17.02 -8.94 2.03
CA LEU A 36 -18.48 -8.79 2.14
C LEU A 36 -18.87 -7.69 3.13
N GLN A 37 -18.19 -7.60 4.27
CA GLN A 37 -18.44 -6.54 5.26
C GLN A 37 -18.16 -5.15 4.68
N MET A 38 -17.07 -4.97 3.95
CA MET A 38 -16.73 -3.68 3.34
C MET A 38 -17.68 -3.31 2.20
N GLU A 39 -18.11 -4.28 1.39
CA GLU A 39 -19.14 -4.04 0.36
C GLU A 39 -20.45 -3.56 0.99
N GLN A 40 -20.91 -4.24 2.04
CA GLN A 40 -22.12 -3.86 2.78
C GLN A 40 -22.00 -2.49 3.45
N HIS A 41 -20.83 -2.16 4.01
CA HIS A 41 -20.62 -0.91 4.73
C HIS A 41 -20.72 0.33 3.83
N PHE A 42 -20.31 0.21 2.58
CA PHE A 42 -20.21 1.36 1.67
C PHE A 42 -21.28 1.39 0.57
N ALA A 43 -22.08 0.32 0.39
CA ALA A 43 -23.35 0.29 -0.34
C ALA A 43 -23.41 1.17 -1.62
N GLY A 44 -22.42 1.05 -2.51
CA GLY A 44 -22.34 1.76 -3.79
C GLY A 44 -21.48 3.03 -3.83
N GLU A 45 -21.05 3.56 -2.67
CA GLU A 45 -20.02 4.62 -2.60
C GLU A 45 -18.62 4.07 -2.95
N VAL A 46 -18.36 2.83 -2.53
CA VAL A 46 -17.13 2.08 -2.78
C VAL A 46 -17.49 0.78 -3.50
N MET A 47 -17.08 0.65 -4.76
CA MET A 47 -17.31 -0.55 -5.57
C MET A 47 -16.17 -1.55 -5.38
N SER A 48 -16.52 -2.80 -5.08
CA SER A 48 -15.54 -3.85 -4.82
C SER A 48 -14.82 -4.28 -6.11
N HIS A 49 -13.50 -4.37 -6.04
CA HIS A 49 -12.64 -4.97 -7.06
C HIS A 49 -11.54 -5.73 -6.34
N ILE A 50 -11.50 -7.05 -6.53
CA ILE A 50 -10.66 -7.98 -5.78
C ILE A 50 -9.74 -8.76 -6.72
N GLU A 51 -8.46 -8.84 -6.35
CA GLU A 51 -7.44 -9.65 -7.00
C GLU A 51 -6.96 -10.73 -6.03
N PHE A 52 -7.06 -12.00 -6.40
CA PHE A 52 -6.58 -13.11 -5.58
C PHE A 52 -5.10 -13.39 -5.85
N LEU A 53 -4.31 -13.55 -4.79
CA LEU A 53 -2.87 -13.81 -4.89
C LEU A 53 -2.39 -14.73 -3.77
N ARG A 54 -1.13 -15.16 -3.87
CA ARG A 54 -0.43 -15.82 -2.76
C ARG A 54 0.51 -14.84 -2.07
N ASP A 55 0.53 -14.87 -0.75
CA ASP A 55 1.51 -14.11 0.02
C ASP A 55 2.91 -14.78 -0.02
N ILE A 56 3.86 -14.23 0.74
CA ILE A 56 5.25 -14.73 0.76
C ILE A 56 5.36 -16.14 1.35
N GLU A 57 4.39 -16.52 2.18
CA GLU A 57 4.29 -17.80 2.87
C GLU A 57 3.51 -18.82 2.03
N GLY A 58 2.94 -18.39 0.90
CA GLY A 58 2.18 -19.22 -0.04
C GLY A 58 0.68 -19.29 0.25
N ASN A 59 0.19 -18.61 1.28
CA ASN A 59 -1.22 -18.59 1.65
C ASN A 59 -2.04 -17.88 0.58
N LEU A 60 -3.22 -18.41 0.24
CA LEU A 60 -4.16 -17.70 -0.62
C LEU A 60 -4.73 -16.50 0.15
N THR A 61 -4.67 -15.32 -0.45
CA THR A 61 -5.23 -14.08 0.09
C THR A 61 -5.80 -13.22 -1.04
N ALA A 62 -6.30 -12.04 -0.68
CA ALA A 62 -6.88 -11.07 -1.60
C ALA A 62 -6.24 -9.69 -1.41
N SER A 63 -5.99 -9.01 -2.53
CA SER A 63 -5.76 -7.57 -2.60
C SER A 63 -7.02 -6.92 -3.15
N GLY A 64 -7.34 -5.72 -2.71
CA GLY A 64 -8.42 -4.94 -3.29
C GLY A 64 -7.93 -3.66 -3.96
N LEU A 65 -8.62 -3.30 -5.03
CA LEU A 65 -8.44 -2.06 -5.78
C LEU A 65 -9.79 -1.35 -5.91
N GLN A 66 -10.49 -1.20 -4.78
CA GLN A 66 -11.86 -0.71 -4.76
C GLN A 66 -11.96 0.67 -5.42
N LEU A 67 -12.97 0.85 -6.28
CA LEU A 67 -13.26 2.14 -6.89
C LEU A 67 -14.08 2.99 -5.92
N VAL A 68 -13.65 4.22 -5.67
CA VAL A 68 -14.31 5.15 -4.75
C VAL A 68 -14.87 6.31 -5.53
N ARG A 69 -16.14 6.64 -5.31
CA ARG A 69 -16.71 7.89 -5.80
C ARG A 69 -16.18 9.06 -4.97
N TYR A 70 -15.19 9.78 -5.52
CA TYR A 70 -14.50 10.82 -4.77
C TYR A 70 -15.41 12.01 -4.49
N THR A 71 -15.31 12.54 -3.27
CA THR A 71 -16.05 13.74 -2.83
C THR A 71 -15.11 14.75 -2.21
N THR A 72 -14.58 14.45 -1.02
CA THR A 72 -13.62 15.30 -0.33
C THR A 72 -12.46 14.48 0.23
N PRO A 73 -11.30 15.11 0.50
CA PRO A 73 -10.18 14.45 1.15
C PRO A 73 -10.57 13.86 2.52
N GLU A 74 -11.42 14.54 3.29
CA GLU A 74 -11.87 14.10 4.61
C GLU A 74 -12.68 12.81 4.50
N ARG A 75 -13.60 12.72 3.53
CA ARG A 75 -14.38 11.50 3.32
C ARG A 75 -13.51 10.35 2.83
N LEU A 76 -12.59 10.60 1.90
CA LEU A 76 -11.66 9.58 1.40
C LEU A 76 -10.78 9.02 2.54
N ASN A 77 -10.27 9.89 3.40
CA ASN A 77 -9.51 9.46 4.59
C ASN A 77 -10.39 8.71 5.59
N ALA A 78 -11.64 9.13 5.80
CA ALA A 78 -12.58 8.41 6.65
C ALA A 78 -12.89 7.00 6.12
N ILE A 79 -13.07 6.85 4.80
CA ILE A 79 -13.21 5.54 4.15
C ILE A 79 -11.98 4.67 4.43
N MET A 80 -10.78 5.18 4.17
CA MET A 80 -9.54 4.43 4.45
C MET A 80 -9.42 4.06 5.93
N GLN A 81 -9.86 4.92 6.84
CA GLN A 81 -9.84 4.62 8.28
C GLN A 81 -10.81 3.51 8.65
N ILE A 82 -12.03 3.50 8.10
CA ILE A 82 -13.00 2.42 8.30
C ILE A 82 -12.43 1.07 7.85
N PHE A 83 -11.72 1.01 6.71
CA PHE A 83 -11.03 -0.22 6.30
C PHE A 83 -10.00 -0.67 7.36
N ARG A 84 -9.18 0.25 7.88
CA ARG A 84 -8.21 -0.06 8.94
C ARG A 84 -8.87 -0.55 10.22
N ASP A 85 -9.97 0.08 10.63
CA ASP A 85 -10.73 -0.28 11.83
C ASP A 85 -11.38 -1.69 11.72
N ASN A 86 -11.48 -2.24 10.51
CA ASN A 86 -11.97 -3.59 10.22
C ASN A 86 -10.84 -4.58 9.88
N ASP A 87 -9.62 -4.31 10.36
CA ASP A 87 -8.40 -5.12 10.14
C ASP A 87 -8.02 -5.29 8.65
N VAL A 88 -8.45 -4.38 7.77
CA VAL A 88 -8.01 -4.38 6.36
C VAL A 88 -6.88 -3.37 6.21
N LYS A 89 -5.71 -3.86 5.76
CA LYS A 89 -4.54 -3.00 5.58
C LYS A 89 -4.77 -2.08 4.38
N ILE A 90 -4.44 -0.80 4.52
CA ILE A 90 -4.45 0.20 3.45
C ILE A 90 -3.02 0.57 3.08
N ASN A 91 -2.67 0.41 1.81
CA ASN A 91 -1.52 1.09 1.21
C ASN A 91 -2.05 2.35 0.52
N ASN A 92 -1.86 3.52 1.10
CA ASN A 92 -2.53 4.74 0.62
C ASN A 92 -1.99 5.16 -0.77
N PRO A 93 -2.81 5.12 -1.84
CA PRO A 93 -2.34 5.49 -3.18
C PRO A 93 -2.40 7.02 -3.42
N HIS A 94 -2.91 7.79 -2.46
CA HIS A 94 -3.13 9.24 -2.56
C HIS A 94 -2.05 10.08 -1.88
N VAL A 95 -0.90 9.47 -1.61
CA VAL A 95 0.27 10.14 -1.00
C VAL A 95 1.50 9.90 -1.86
N LEU A 96 2.45 10.83 -1.78
CA LEU A 96 3.63 10.82 -2.65
C LEU A 96 4.81 10.06 -2.04
N GLN A 97 4.89 10.00 -0.71
CA GLN A 97 6.02 9.45 0.03
C GLN A 97 5.82 7.97 0.33
N VAL A 98 6.91 7.20 0.25
CA VAL A 98 6.89 5.75 0.43
C VAL A 98 6.37 5.35 1.81
N GLU A 99 6.74 6.11 2.84
CA GLU A 99 6.34 5.85 4.22
C GLU A 99 4.83 6.00 4.40
N ASP A 100 4.25 7.12 3.96
CA ASP A 100 2.81 7.38 4.08
C ASP A 100 1.95 6.43 3.26
N GLY A 101 2.49 5.94 2.13
CA GLY A 101 1.82 4.96 1.28
C GLY A 101 1.70 3.58 1.91
N LYS A 102 2.36 3.34 3.04
CA LYS A 102 2.32 2.08 3.80
C LYS A 102 1.93 2.36 5.26
N GLN A 103 2.78 1.98 6.21
CA GLN A 103 2.52 2.10 7.65
C GLN A 103 3.05 3.40 8.27
N GLY A 104 3.54 4.36 7.48
CA GLY A 104 4.07 5.64 7.97
C GLY A 104 5.44 5.54 8.66
N VAL A 105 6.02 4.33 8.76
CA VAL A 105 7.27 4.09 9.49
C VAL A 105 8.48 4.42 8.62
N ILE A 106 9.36 5.29 9.13
CA ILE A 106 10.69 5.50 8.58
C ILE A 106 11.56 4.32 8.94
N ARG A 107 12.18 3.70 7.94
CA ARG A 107 13.02 2.52 8.09
C ARG A 107 14.50 2.88 7.90
N PRO A 108 15.31 2.94 8.98
CA PRO A 108 16.73 3.29 8.88
C PRO A 108 17.51 2.38 7.93
N ASP A 109 17.16 1.09 7.86
CA ASP A 109 17.80 0.14 6.95
C ASP A 109 17.58 0.50 5.47
N VAL A 110 16.37 0.97 5.11
CA VAL A 110 16.07 1.45 3.76
C VAL A 110 16.84 2.74 3.44
N VAL A 111 16.97 3.63 4.43
CA VAL A 111 17.76 4.87 4.28
C VAL A 111 19.25 4.57 4.11
N ALA A 112 19.79 3.62 4.88
CA ALA A 112 21.18 3.18 4.78
C ALA A 112 21.49 2.59 3.39
N VAL A 113 20.60 1.73 2.86
CA VAL A 113 20.73 1.22 1.48
C VAL A 113 20.72 2.36 0.46
N LYS A 114 19.79 3.34 0.59
CA LYS A 114 19.79 4.50 -0.29
C LYS A 114 21.09 5.31 -0.19
N GLN A 115 21.63 5.48 1.01
CA GLN A 115 22.88 6.23 1.21
C GLN A 115 24.07 5.56 0.53
N SER A 116 24.12 4.23 0.58
CA SER A 116 25.18 3.46 -0.09
C SER A 116 25.08 3.52 -1.63
N LEU A 117 23.86 3.53 -2.18
CA LEU A 117 23.64 3.45 -3.63
C LEU A 117 23.48 4.82 -4.32
N ASP A 118 23.03 5.82 -3.57
CA ASP A 118 22.73 7.18 -4.04
C ASP A 118 23.17 8.21 -2.98
N PRO A 119 24.47 8.30 -2.68
CA PRO A 119 24.99 9.20 -1.64
C PRO A 119 24.70 10.68 -1.94
N ALA A 120 24.60 11.04 -3.22
CA ALA A 120 24.25 12.39 -3.66
C ALA A 120 22.73 12.67 -3.64
N GLY A 121 21.88 11.66 -3.41
CA GLY A 121 20.44 11.82 -3.31
C GLY A 121 19.74 12.21 -4.62
N LEU A 122 20.32 11.86 -5.78
CA LEU A 122 19.84 12.26 -7.10
C LEU A 122 18.71 11.36 -7.63
N LEU A 123 18.58 10.14 -7.10
CA LEU A 123 17.56 9.19 -7.54
C LEU A 123 16.23 9.46 -6.84
N ASN A 124 15.31 10.06 -7.61
CA ASN A 124 13.91 10.31 -7.23
C ASN A 124 13.75 11.08 -5.91
N PRO A 125 14.29 12.31 -5.83
CA PRO A 125 14.26 13.12 -4.62
C PRO A 125 12.82 13.40 -4.14
N GLY A 126 12.64 13.50 -2.82
CA GLY A 126 11.35 13.76 -2.19
C GLY A 126 10.45 12.54 -1.94
N LYS A 127 10.75 11.38 -2.55
CA LYS A 127 9.94 10.16 -2.38
C LYS A 127 10.15 9.41 -1.07
N LEU A 128 11.35 9.46 -0.50
CA LEU A 128 11.68 8.81 0.77
C LEU A 128 11.84 9.89 1.84
N ARG A 129 10.88 10.02 2.76
CA ARG A 129 10.94 11.02 3.84
C ARG A 129 12.17 10.81 4.73
N GLY A 130 12.51 9.56 5.02
CA GLY A 130 13.68 9.20 5.81
C GLY A 130 15.00 9.74 5.27
N TRP A 131 15.11 10.00 3.96
CA TRP A 131 16.31 10.57 3.35
C TRP A 131 16.62 12.00 3.84
N ALA A 132 15.58 12.80 4.07
CA ALA A 132 15.74 14.16 4.59
C ALA A 132 16.19 14.16 6.06
N LEU A 133 15.90 13.08 6.79
CA LEU A 133 16.22 12.92 8.20
C LEU A 133 17.45 12.02 8.43
N ARG A 134 18.16 11.62 7.37
CA ARG A 134 19.23 10.61 7.44
C ARG A 134 20.33 10.94 8.47
N ASP A 135 20.64 12.22 8.65
CA ASP A 135 21.68 12.68 9.58
C ASP A 135 21.25 12.57 11.06
N GLN A 136 19.97 12.25 11.31
CA GLN A 136 19.37 12.02 12.63
C GLN A 136 19.12 10.53 12.91
N LEU A 137 19.43 9.65 11.95
CA LEU A 137 19.20 8.21 12.05
C LEU A 137 20.51 7.47 12.33
N GLU A 138 20.44 6.42 13.13
CA GLU A 138 21.51 5.43 13.21
C GLU A 138 21.42 4.53 11.98
N LEU A 139 22.42 4.62 11.10
CA LEU A 139 22.46 3.91 9.83
C LEU A 139 23.53 2.81 9.88
N ASP A 140 23.19 1.63 9.35
CA ASP A 140 24.14 0.54 9.19
C ASP A 140 25.25 0.97 8.20
N SER A 141 26.50 0.81 8.63
CA SER A 141 27.69 1.06 7.81
C SER A 141 27.88 0.08 6.65
N ASN A 142 27.21 -1.08 6.70
CA ASN A 142 27.28 -2.10 5.65
C ASN A 142 25.89 -2.62 5.23
N PRO A 143 25.04 -1.75 4.67
CA PRO A 143 23.62 -2.08 4.43
C PRO A 143 23.40 -3.04 3.26
N LEU A 144 24.45 -3.38 2.50
CA LEU A 144 24.38 -4.26 1.34
C LEU A 144 24.82 -5.69 1.65
N THR A 145 25.34 -5.98 2.85
CA THR A 145 25.58 -7.38 3.22
C THR A 145 24.25 -8.08 3.37
N ARG A 146 24.00 -9.05 2.48
CA ARG A 146 22.86 -9.96 2.59
C ARG A 146 22.93 -10.64 3.95
N ALA A 147 22.02 -10.31 4.86
CA ALA A 147 21.69 -11.23 5.93
C ALA A 147 21.35 -12.56 5.26
N THR A 148 22.12 -13.60 5.58
CA THR A 148 21.74 -14.98 5.29
C THR A 148 20.33 -15.14 5.81
N ARG A 149 19.35 -15.38 4.92
CA ARG A 149 17.99 -15.71 5.34
C ARG A 149 18.09 -17.02 6.13
N GLU A 150 18.16 -16.93 7.46
CA GLU A 150 17.91 -18.09 8.30
C GLU A 150 16.44 -18.42 8.12
N SER A 151 16.17 -19.58 7.51
CA SER A 151 14.85 -20.16 7.48
C SER A 151 14.38 -20.37 8.92
N PRO A 152 13.17 -19.93 9.31
CA PRO A 152 12.65 -20.24 10.64
C PRO A 152 12.64 -21.76 10.82
N THR A 153 13.18 -22.21 11.94
CA THR A 153 13.19 -23.62 12.33
C THR A 153 11.75 -24.10 12.46
N THR A 154 11.48 -25.26 11.84
CA THR A 154 10.20 -25.98 11.78
C THR A 154 9.47 -26.09 13.10
#